data_AF-A0A1I1NF60-F1
#
_entry.id   AF-A0A1I1NF60-F1
#
_cell.length_a   1.000
_cell.length_b   1.000
_cell.length_c   1.000
_cell.angle_alpha   90.00
_cell.angle_beta   90.00
_cell.angle_gamma   90.00
#
_symmetry.space_group_name_H-M   'P 1'
#
loop_
_entity.id
_entity.type
_entity.pdbx_description
1 polymer ?
#
loop_
_entity_poly.entity_id
_entity_poly.type
_entity_poly.pdbx_seq_one_letter_code
_entity_poly.pdbx_strand_id
1 'polypeptide(L)'
;MAAAAEPAIQEHVDALYQGHHRWLQGWLGRKLGNACDAADLAQDVFVRLLCRQPCEVQEPRTYLSAIANGLVIDLWRRRELETAWLETLAQLPEAHAPSPESRLQFLEALIAIDRMLDSLKPKVRTAFLWAQLEGLTCRQIGERMGVSLATAERYVAAALRQCYAMRFDV
;
A
#
# COMPACT_ATOMS: atom_id res chain seq x y z
N MET A 1 13.12 1.99 -31.36
CA MET A 1 12.98 0.56 -31.00
C MET A 1 11.82 0.26 -30.03
N ALA A 2 11.07 1.25 -29.51
CA ALA A 2 9.95 1.04 -28.57
C ALA A 2 8.67 0.44 -29.22
N ALA A 3 8.37 0.78 -30.48
CA ALA A 3 7.09 0.44 -31.12
C ALA A 3 6.86 -1.05 -31.42
N ALA A 4 7.90 -1.89 -31.38
CA ALA A 4 7.76 -3.34 -31.61
C ALA A 4 7.53 -4.15 -30.31
N ALA A 5 7.80 -3.56 -29.14
CA ALA A 5 7.61 -4.21 -27.84
C ALA A 5 6.17 -4.05 -27.31
N GLU A 6 5.52 -2.93 -27.61
CA GLU A 6 4.11 -2.66 -27.27
C GLU A 6 3.11 -3.71 -27.81
N PRO A 7 3.14 -4.12 -29.09
CA PRO A 7 2.20 -5.12 -29.60
C PRO A 7 2.39 -6.50 -28.96
N ALA A 8 3.63 -6.90 -28.66
CA ALA A 8 3.93 -8.18 -28.01
C ALA A 8 3.45 -8.23 -26.54
N ILE A 9 3.52 -7.10 -25.82
CA ILE A 9 2.96 -6.97 -24.46
C ILE A 9 1.43 -7.08 -24.52
N GLN A 10 0.81 -6.36 -25.46
CA GLN A 10 -0.63 -6.34 -25.63
C GLN A 10 -1.18 -7.74 -25.91
N GLU A 11 -0.59 -8.47 -26.86
CA GLU A 11 -1.00 -9.83 -27.22
C GLU A 11 -0.85 -10.83 -26.05
N HIS A 12 0.24 -10.71 -25.28
CA HIS A 12 0.46 -11.58 -24.12
C HIS A 12 -0.56 -11.30 -23.00
N VAL A 13 -0.82 -10.02 -22.71
CA VAL A 13 -1.81 -9.64 -21.70
C VAL A 13 -3.22 -10.00 -22.15
N ASP A 14 -3.54 -9.86 -23.42
CA ASP A 14 -4.83 -10.27 -23.99
C ASP A 14 -5.07 -11.77 -23.81
N ALA A 15 -4.05 -12.60 -24.06
CA ALA A 15 -4.13 -14.05 -23.82
C ALA A 15 -4.38 -14.38 -22.33
N LEU A 16 -3.68 -13.70 -21.42
CA LEU A 16 -3.88 -13.84 -19.97
C LEU A 16 -5.29 -13.37 -19.55
N TYR A 17 -5.77 -12.27 -20.12
CA TYR A 17 -7.08 -11.70 -19.82
C TYR A 17 -8.19 -12.67 -20.22
N GLN A 18 -8.19 -13.11 -21.48
CA GLN A 18 -9.19 -14.05 -22.00
C GLN A 18 -9.18 -15.37 -21.24
N GLY A 19 -7.98 -15.88 -20.87
CA GLY A 19 -7.84 -17.17 -20.19
C GLY A 19 -8.13 -17.15 -18.68
N HIS A 20 -7.97 -16.02 -18.00
CA HIS A 20 -7.94 -15.99 -16.53
C HIS A 20 -8.79 -14.90 -15.86
N HIS A 21 -9.34 -13.93 -16.58
CA HIS A 21 -10.13 -12.85 -15.97
C HIS A 21 -11.33 -13.37 -15.16
N ARG A 22 -12.14 -14.26 -15.73
CA ARG A 22 -13.33 -14.82 -15.03
C ARG A 22 -12.95 -15.62 -13.79
N TRP A 23 -11.87 -16.39 -13.87
CA TRP A 23 -11.35 -17.13 -12.71
C TRP A 23 -10.89 -16.17 -11.61
N LEU A 24 -10.14 -15.13 -11.99
CA LEU A 24 -9.60 -14.14 -11.06
C LEU A 24 -10.72 -13.35 -10.37
N GLN A 25 -11.72 -12.89 -11.12
CA GLN A 25 -12.90 -12.22 -10.57
C GLN A 25 -13.68 -13.13 -9.60
N GLY A 26 -13.87 -14.41 -9.93
CA GLY A 26 -14.53 -15.37 -9.03
C GLY A 26 -13.70 -15.72 -7.78
N TRP A 27 -12.38 -15.70 -7.90
CA TRP A 27 -11.46 -15.86 -6.76
C TRP A 27 -11.50 -14.62 -5.84
N LEU A 28 -11.45 -13.41 -6.42
CA LEU A 28 -11.59 -12.14 -5.70
C LEU A 28 -12.97 -11.99 -5.05
N GLY A 29 -14.04 -12.39 -5.72
CA GLY A 29 -15.41 -12.34 -5.19
C GLY A 29 -15.57 -13.16 -3.91
N ARG A 30 -14.96 -14.35 -3.85
CA ARG A 30 -14.92 -15.17 -2.63
C ARG A 30 -14.12 -14.53 -1.50
N LYS A 31 -13.13 -13.71 -1.81
CA LYS A 31 -12.23 -13.07 -0.84
C LYS A 31 -12.77 -11.73 -0.33
N LEU A 32 -13.45 -10.97 -1.18
CA LEU A 32 -13.96 -9.63 -0.88
C LEU A 32 -15.43 -9.61 -0.44
N GLY A 33 -16.21 -10.64 -0.80
CA GLY A 33 -17.65 -10.69 -0.50
C GLY A 33 -18.49 -9.66 -1.29
N ASN A 34 -17.89 -8.92 -2.22
CA ASN A 34 -18.53 -7.91 -3.05
C ASN A 34 -18.13 -8.11 -4.52
N ALA A 35 -19.14 -8.19 -5.39
CA ALA A 35 -18.94 -8.48 -6.81
C ALA A 35 -18.37 -7.29 -7.60
N CYS A 36 -18.73 -6.06 -7.22
CA CYS A 36 -18.21 -4.84 -7.85
C CYS A 36 -16.73 -4.66 -7.52
N ASP A 37 -16.37 -4.73 -6.24
CA ASP A 37 -14.95 -4.64 -5.83
C ASP A 37 -14.10 -5.72 -6.49
N ALA A 38 -14.65 -6.93 -6.64
CA ALA A 38 -13.96 -8.03 -7.31
C ALA A 38 -13.74 -7.78 -8.81
N ALA A 39 -14.70 -7.13 -9.48
CA ALA A 39 -14.55 -6.75 -10.89
C ALA A 39 -13.50 -5.65 -11.05
N ASP A 40 -13.54 -4.62 -10.20
CA ASP A 40 -12.60 -3.50 -10.22
C ASP A 40 -11.17 -3.97 -9.93
N LEU A 41 -10.95 -4.77 -8.87
CA LEU A 41 -9.62 -5.30 -8.57
C LEU A 41 -9.12 -6.26 -9.65
N ALA A 42 -10.01 -7.05 -10.27
CA ALA A 42 -9.61 -7.91 -11.39
C ALA A 42 -9.11 -7.06 -12.57
N GLN A 43 -9.80 -5.95 -12.88
CA GLN A 43 -9.38 -5.02 -13.92
C GLN A 43 -8.03 -4.37 -13.58
N ASP A 44 -7.84 -3.91 -12.35
CA ASP A 44 -6.59 -3.29 -11.88
C ASP A 44 -5.38 -4.22 -12.00
N VAL A 45 -5.57 -5.53 -11.80
CA VAL A 45 -4.49 -6.52 -12.02
C VAL A 45 -4.01 -6.46 -13.47
N PHE A 46 -4.93 -6.45 -14.45
CA PHE A 46 -4.56 -6.43 -15.86
C PHE A 46 -4.04 -5.07 -16.32
N VAL A 47 -4.57 -3.96 -15.80
CA VAL A 47 -3.99 -2.62 -16.04
C VAL A 47 -2.54 -2.56 -15.55
N ARG A 48 -2.25 -3.11 -14.36
CA ARG A 48 -0.87 -3.21 -13.86
C ARG A 48 0.04 -4.08 -14.74
N LEU A 49 -0.51 -5.10 -15.40
CA LEU A 49 0.26 -5.93 -16.33
C LEU A 49 0.61 -5.18 -17.62
N LEU A 50 -0.31 -4.39 -18.15
CA LEU A 50 -0.06 -3.56 -19.35
C LEU A 50 1.05 -2.53 -19.11
N CYS A 51 1.20 -2.03 -17.87
CA CYS A 51 2.24 -1.07 -17.52
C CYS A 51 3.61 -1.73 -17.18
N ARG A 52 3.72 -3.07 -17.22
CA ARG A 52 4.95 -3.80 -16.88
C ARG A 52 5.62 -4.36 -18.12
N GLN A 53 6.92 -4.61 -18.02
CA GLN A 53 7.64 -5.33 -19.07
C GLN A 53 7.12 -6.78 -19.16
N PRO A 54 7.05 -7.33 -20.39
CA PRO A 54 6.54 -8.68 -20.59
C PRO A 54 7.52 -9.66 -19.95
N CYS A 55 6.99 -10.56 -19.12
CA CYS A 55 7.75 -11.68 -18.57
C CYS A 55 7.06 -12.98 -18.96
N GLU A 56 7.83 -14.02 -19.26
CA GLU A 56 7.25 -15.35 -19.43
C GLU A 56 6.66 -15.83 -18.11
N VAL A 57 5.34 -16.00 -18.08
CA VAL A 57 4.62 -16.48 -16.90
C VAL A 57 4.35 -17.98 -17.06
N GLN A 58 5.18 -18.81 -16.42
CA GLN A 58 5.00 -20.27 -16.40
C GLN A 58 3.74 -20.69 -15.62
N GLU A 59 3.37 -19.93 -14.58
CA GLU A 59 2.18 -20.18 -13.76
C GLU A 59 1.26 -18.94 -13.68
N PRO A 60 0.39 -18.72 -14.68
CA PRO A 60 -0.45 -17.53 -14.77
C PRO A 60 -1.31 -17.25 -13.54
N ARG A 61 -1.94 -18.29 -12.97
CA ARG A 61 -2.82 -18.14 -11.81
C ARG A 61 -2.06 -17.74 -10.55
N THR A 62 -0.91 -18.37 -10.29
CA THR A 62 -0.04 -18.03 -9.16
C THR A 62 0.40 -16.57 -9.26
N TYR A 63 0.88 -16.18 -10.44
CA TYR A 63 1.33 -14.81 -10.72
C TYR A 63 0.22 -13.76 -10.56
N LEU A 64 -0.94 -13.97 -11.20
CA LEU A 64 -2.09 -13.08 -11.09
C LEU A 64 -2.59 -12.96 -9.65
N SER A 65 -2.65 -14.08 -8.92
CA SER A 65 -3.06 -14.07 -7.51
C SER A 65 -2.09 -13.31 -6.61
N ALA A 66 -0.79 -13.32 -6.91
CA ALA A 66 0.21 -12.55 -6.16
C ALA A 66 -0.02 -11.04 -6.32
N ILE A 67 -0.27 -10.57 -7.54
CA ILE A 67 -0.59 -9.16 -7.81
C ILE A 67 -1.92 -8.78 -7.13
N ALA A 68 -2.94 -9.62 -7.31
CA ALA A 68 -4.27 -9.42 -6.76
C ALA A 68 -4.26 -9.40 -5.23
N ASN A 69 -3.43 -10.23 -4.57
CA ASN A 69 -3.26 -10.21 -3.13
C ASN A 69 -2.73 -8.87 -2.62
N GLY A 70 -1.75 -8.27 -3.31
CA GLY A 70 -1.26 -6.93 -2.97
C GLY A 70 -2.37 -5.87 -3.07
N LEU A 71 -3.14 -5.89 -4.16
CA LEU A 71 -4.30 -5.00 -4.36
C LEU A 71 -5.37 -5.17 -3.29
N VAL A 72 -5.65 -6.41 -2.88
CA VAL A 72 -6.60 -6.69 -1.81
C VAL A 72 -6.10 -6.10 -0.48
N ILE A 73 -4.82 -6.26 -0.15
CA ILE A 73 -4.23 -5.67 1.06
C ILE A 73 -4.31 -4.14 1.02
N ASP A 74 -3.99 -3.53 -0.13
CA ASP A 74 -4.10 -2.09 -0.35
C ASP A 74 -5.54 -1.60 -0.13
N LEU A 75 -6.54 -2.32 -0.64
CA LEU A 75 -7.95 -2.00 -0.48
C LEU A 75 -8.37 -2.06 1.00
N TRP A 76 -8.02 -3.13 1.72
CA TRP A 76 -8.36 -3.27 3.15
C TRP A 76 -7.72 -2.17 3.99
N ARG A 77 -6.45 -1.86 3.73
CA ARG A 77 -5.72 -0.77 4.40
C ARG A 77 -6.40 0.58 4.21
N ARG A 78 -6.82 0.89 2.97
CA ARG A 78 -7.58 2.11 2.67
C ARG A 78 -8.89 2.15 3.45
N ARG A 79 -9.63 1.04 3.49
CA ARG A 79 -10.93 0.95 4.22
C ARG A 79 -10.79 1.10 5.72
N GLU A 80 -9.79 0.45 6.32
CA GLU A 80 -9.49 0.58 7.75
C GLU A 80 -9.20 2.04 8.11
N LEU A 81 -8.36 2.71 7.32
CA LEU A 81 -8.00 4.10 7.54
C LEU A 81 -9.17 5.06 7.32
N GLU A 82 -9.97 4.83 6.28
CA GLU A 82 -11.18 5.61 6.00
C GLU A 82 -12.21 5.47 7.12
N THR A 83 -12.39 4.26 7.64
CA THR A 83 -13.28 4.00 8.79
C THR A 83 -12.81 4.77 10.03
N ALA A 84 -11.52 4.64 10.39
CA ALA A 84 -10.96 5.35 11.55
C ALA A 84 -11.05 6.89 11.39
N TRP A 85 -10.87 7.39 10.17
CA TRP A 85 -11.04 8.81 9.87
C TRP A 85 -12.50 9.26 10.02
N LEU A 86 -13.45 8.49 9.50
CA LEU A 86 -14.89 8.78 9.64
C LEU A 86 -15.33 8.75 11.11
N GLU A 87 -14.82 7.82 11.91
CA GLU A 87 -15.05 7.78 13.36
C GLU A 87 -14.52 9.03 14.07
N THR A 88 -13.36 9.54 13.64
CA THR A 88 -12.79 10.80 14.16
C THR A 88 -13.64 12.00 13.73
N LEU A 89 -14.08 12.05 12.47
CA LEU A 89 -14.94 13.12 11.96
C LEU A 89 -16.32 13.14 12.63
N ALA A 90 -16.88 11.99 12.99
CA ALA A 90 -18.16 11.90 13.68
C ALA A 90 -18.16 12.61 15.05
N GLN A 91 -16.97 12.84 15.63
CA GLN A 91 -16.78 13.54 16.90
C GLN A 91 -16.56 15.05 16.72
N LEU A 92 -16.37 15.53 15.50
CA LEU A 92 -16.16 16.94 15.18
C LEU A 92 -17.49 17.65 14.90
N PRO A 93 -17.69 18.89 15.40
CA PRO A 93 -18.81 19.71 14.98
C PRO A 93 -18.78 19.95 13.48
N GLU A 94 -19.93 19.84 12.81
CA GLU A 94 -20.06 19.91 11.35
C GLU A 94 -19.47 21.18 10.73
N ALA A 95 -19.48 22.29 11.48
CA ALA A 95 -18.86 23.57 11.09
C ALA A 95 -17.34 23.51 10.88
N HIS A 96 -16.66 22.49 11.43
CA HIS A 96 -15.21 22.28 11.27
C HIS A 96 -14.89 21.08 10.38
N ALA A 97 -15.91 20.48 9.76
CA ALA A 97 -15.70 19.31 8.93
C ALA A 97 -14.97 19.71 7.63
N PRO A 98 -13.83 19.06 7.30
CA PRO A 98 -13.10 19.36 6.07
C PRO A 98 -13.96 19.06 4.85
N SER A 99 -13.69 19.75 3.73
CA SER A 99 -14.35 19.49 2.46
C SER A 99 -14.08 18.05 1.96
N PRO A 100 -14.92 17.48 1.08
CA PRO A 100 -14.69 16.15 0.52
C PRO A 100 -13.32 16.02 -0.18
N GLU A 101 -12.89 17.07 -0.88
CA GLU A 101 -11.57 17.14 -1.52
C GLU A 101 -10.44 17.08 -0.49
N SER A 102 -10.51 17.92 0.55
CA SER A 102 -9.50 17.90 1.62
C SER A 102 -9.47 16.56 2.34
N ARG A 103 -10.62 15.92 2.58
CA ARG A 103 -10.69 14.57 3.15
C ARG A 103 -9.94 13.56 2.29
N LEU A 104 -10.14 13.59 0.97
CA LEU A 104 -9.43 12.71 0.05
C LEU A 104 -7.91 12.93 0.11
N GLN A 105 -7.47 14.19 0.06
CA GLN A 105 -6.04 14.54 0.16
C GLN A 105 -5.42 14.04 1.48
N PHE A 106 -6.13 14.18 2.60
CA PHE A 106 -5.65 13.67 3.89
C PHE A 106 -5.56 12.14 3.90
N LEU A 107 -6.59 11.44 3.40
CA LEU A 107 -6.57 9.97 3.31
C LEU A 107 -5.43 9.47 2.43
N GLU A 108 -5.21 10.09 1.26
CA GLU A 108 -4.10 9.73 0.37
C GLU A 108 -2.74 9.94 1.04
N ALA A 109 -2.56 11.06 1.74
CA ALA A 109 -1.34 11.33 2.48
C ALA A 109 -1.11 10.30 3.60
N LEU A 110 -2.16 9.94 4.35
CA LEU A 110 -2.07 8.93 5.40
C LEU A 110 -1.77 7.53 4.85
N ILE A 111 -2.37 7.12 3.73
CA ILE A 111 -2.06 5.85 3.05
C ILE A 111 -0.60 5.84 2.59
N ALA A 112 -0.10 6.95 2.05
CA ALA A 112 1.29 7.05 1.62
C ALA A 112 2.26 6.91 2.80
N ILE A 113 1.96 7.56 3.93
CA ILE A 113 2.74 7.43 5.17
C ILE A 113 2.68 5.99 5.69
N ASP A 114 1.51 5.36 5.73
CA ASP A 114 1.37 3.99 6.22
C ASP A 114 2.14 2.97 5.37
N ARG A 115 2.06 3.08 4.04
CA ARG A 115 2.87 2.26 3.11
C ARG A 115 4.37 2.45 3.32
N MET A 116 4.80 3.70 3.52
CA MET A 116 6.20 4.01 3.81
C MET A 116 6.65 3.36 5.12
N LEU A 117 5.84 3.47 6.19
CA LEU A 117 6.15 2.89 7.49
C LEU A 117 6.20 1.36 7.45
N ASP A 118 5.39 0.71 6.61
CA ASP A 118 5.39 -0.74 6.45
C ASP A 118 6.61 -1.32 5.74
N SER A 119 7.35 -0.49 5.00
CA SER A 119 8.65 -0.90 4.47
C SER A 119 9.72 -1.04 5.57
N LEU A 120 9.48 -0.47 6.77
CA LEU A 120 10.41 -0.50 7.88
C LEU A 120 10.33 -1.82 8.65
N LYS A 121 11.48 -2.28 9.17
CA LYS A 121 11.50 -3.39 10.11
C LYS A 121 10.68 -3.05 11.36
N PRO A 122 9.95 -3.99 11.99
CA PRO A 122 9.03 -3.70 13.10
C PRO A 122 9.65 -2.86 14.23
N LYS A 123 10.86 -3.20 14.68
CA LYS A 123 11.57 -2.45 15.74
C LYS A 123 11.92 -1.01 15.32
N VAL A 124 12.25 -0.81 14.04
CA VAL A 124 12.56 0.51 13.49
C VAL A 124 11.31 1.37 13.41
N ARG A 125 10.20 0.79 12.94
CA ARG A 125 8.88 1.43 12.89
C ARG A 125 8.42 1.87 14.28
N THR A 126 8.48 0.98 15.27
CA THR A 126 8.07 1.29 16.66
C THR A 126 8.90 2.42 17.27
N ALA A 127 10.24 2.35 17.16
CA ALA A 127 11.11 3.40 17.67
C ALA A 127 10.80 4.77 17.05
N PHE A 128 10.55 4.80 15.74
CA PHE A 128 10.20 6.02 15.03
C PHE A 128 8.85 6.59 15.48
N LEU A 129 7.82 5.74 15.60
CA LEU A 129 6.50 6.18 16.05
C LEU A 129 6.53 6.74 17.48
N TRP A 130 7.29 6.13 18.40
CA TRP A 130 7.48 6.68 19.75
C TRP A 130 8.18 8.03 19.76
N ALA A 131 9.16 8.24 18.89
CA ALA A 131 9.82 9.53 18.77
C ALA A 131 8.87 10.61 18.22
N GLN A 132 8.06 10.29 17.20
CA GLN A 132 7.24 11.28 16.48
C GLN A 132 5.87 11.54 17.11
N LEU A 133 5.19 10.49 17.61
CA LEU A 133 3.83 10.60 18.14
C LEU A 133 3.80 10.78 19.66
N GLU A 134 4.70 10.10 20.37
CA GLU A 134 4.75 10.14 21.83
C GLU A 134 5.85 11.08 22.36
N GLY A 135 6.73 11.61 21.50
CA GLY A 135 7.79 12.55 21.87
C GLY A 135 8.93 11.95 22.68
N LEU A 136 9.11 10.62 22.67
CA LEU A 136 10.17 9.96 23.45
C LEU A 136 11.56 10.28 22.88
N THR A 137 12.53 10.48 23.78
CA THR A 137 13.95 10.59 23.44
C THR A 137 14.54 9.23 23.07
N CYS A 138 15.62 9.19 22.26
CA CYS A 138 16.33 7.95 21.94
C CYS A 138 16.79 7.16 23.18
N ARG A 139 17.07 7.85 24.29
CA ARG A 139 17.40 7.21 25.57
C ARG A 139 16.21 6.44 26.13
N GLN A 140 15.06 7.09 26.25
CA GLN A 140 13.82 6.46 26.73
C GLN A 140 13.37 5.32 25.81
N ILE A 141 13.56 5.47 24.49
CA ILE A 141 13.30 4.39 23.52
C ILE A 141 14.22 3.21 23.77
N GLY A 142 15.52 3.45 23.95
CA GLY A 142 16.49 2.39 24.26
C GLY A 142 16.12 1.61 25.52
N GLU A 143 15.81 2.33 26.60
CA GLU A 143 15.34 1.75 27.86
C GLU A 143 14.06 0.91 27.67
N ARG A 144 13.05 1.47 26.99
CA ARG A 144 11.76 0.80 26.75
C ARG A 144 11.86 -0.43 25.85
N MET A 145 12.79 -0.43 24.88
CA MET A 145 13.01 -1.56 23.96
C MET A 145 14.04 -2.58 24.47
N GLY A 146 14.75 -2.30 25.57
CA GLY A 146 15.85 -3.12 26.06
C GLY A 146 17.06 -3.14 25.12
N VAL A 147 17.37 -2.01 24.46
CA VAL A 147 18.52 -1.86 23.56
C VAL A 147 19.39 -0.68 23.96
N SER A 148 20.64 -0.65 23.49
CA SER A 148 21.52 0.50 23.76
C SER A 148 21.02 1.79 23.11
N LEU A 149 21.37 2.94 23.69
CA LEU A 149 21.09 4.27 23.13
C LEU A 149 21.49 4.36 21.65
N ALA A 150 22.72 3.93 21.31
CA ALA A 150 23.22 3.91 19.93
C ALA A 150 22.37 3.05 18.99
N THR A 151 21.72 1.99 19.49
CA THR A 151 20.81 1.17 18.69
C THR A 151 19.47 1.87 18.48
N ALA A 152 18.93 2.52 19.50
CA ALA A 152 17.71 3.32 19.38
C ALA A 152 17.90 4.50 18.41
N GLU A 153 19.02 5.23 18.51
CA GLU A 153 19.39 6.30 17.56
C GLU A 153 19.48 5.78 16.13
N ARG A 154 20.12 4.62 15.94
CA ARG A 154 20.23 3.97 14.63
C ARG A 154 18.88 3.53 14.07
N TYR A 155 17.94 3.09 14.92
CA TYR A 155 16.57 2.81 14.49
C TYR A 155 15.86 4.07 14.01
N VAL A 156 15.84 5.13 14.81
CA VAL A 156 15.19 6.41 14.43
C VAL A 156 15.82 6.99 13.16
N ALA A 157 17.16 6.99 13.06
CA ALA A 157 17.87 7.48 11.88
C ALA A 157 17.63 6.61 10.64
N ALA A 158 17.46 5.30 10.78
CA ALA A 158 17.10 4.43 9.65
C ALA A 158 15.69 4.74 9.12
N ALA A 159 14.72 4.96 10.02
CA ALA A 159 13.37 5.35 9.63
C ALA A 159 13.37 6.71 8.90
N LEU A 160 14.04 7.72 9.47
CA LEU A 160 14.14 9.06 8.85
C LEU A 160 14.78 9.03 7.47
N ARG A 161 15.85 8.24 7.28
CA ARG A 161 16.47 8.06 5.96
C ARG A 161 15.52 7.42 4.95
N GLN A 162 14.77 6.39 5.35
CA GLN A 162 13.78 5.77 4.47
C GLN A 162 12.67 6.75 4.08
N CYS A 163 12.19 7.55 5.05
CA CYS A 163 11.19 8.58 4.80
C CYS A 163 11.71 9.64 3.81
N TYR A 164 12.97 10.05 3.99
CA TYR A 164 13.61 11.02 3.11
C TYR A 164 13.77 10.47 1.68
N ALA A 165 14.32 9.27 1.53
CA ALA A 165 14.51 8.63 0.23
C ALA A 165 13.18 8.47 -0.53
N MET A 166 12.11 8.01 0.14
CA MET A 166 10.80 7.87 -0.53
C MET A 166 10.16 9.21 -0.93
N ARG A 167 10.49 10.31 -0.26
CA ARG A 167 9.92 11.63 -0.55
C ARG A 167 10.69 12.40 -1.61
N PHE A 168 12.01 12.17 -1.73
CA PHE A 168 12.89 13.02 -2.55
C PHE A 168 13.72 12.28 -3.62
N ASP A 169 13.89 10.95 -3.54
CA ASP A 169 14.68 10.18 -4.52
C ASP A 169 13.79 9.49 -5.57
N VAL A 170 12.83 10.22 -6.17
CA VAL A 170 12.05 9.77 -7.34
C VAL A 170 12.79 10.06 -8.63
#